data_AF-A0A7N9AQM2-F1
#
_entry.id   AF-A0A7N9AQM2-F1
#
_cell.length_a   1.000
_cell.length_b   1.000
_cell.length_c   1.000
_cell.angle_alpha   90.00
_cell.angle_beta   90.00
_cell.angle_gamma   90.00
#
_symmetry.space_group_name_H-M   'P 1'
#
loop_
_entity.id
_entity.type
_entity.pdbx_description
1 polymer ?
#
loop_
_entity_poly.entity_id
_entity_poly.type
_entity_poly.pdbx_seq_one_letter_code
_entity_poly.pdbx_strand_id
1 'polypeptide(L)'
;MATKLVLFVRMGSLTEGEMAQIAGLQRDAGVPRLSCHFSWPEFSDERRGFHQEFVYDVAMFAAGRGFTWTNVIRAAVLAKGIFLQLDGLHVPRLLSLLTDALSECVPSLSPVHRQELTQFLTDTCVTRRRLFQAVVSGAANLSVTQLHLELQLPPTPCPLAQGTDVHEWEHQHQQAQLSSILEGGGAEESQKWVKGHSGGGQSPRR
;
A
#
# COMPACT_ATOMS: atom_id res chain seq x y z
N MET A 1 -30.60 -13.85 17.52
CA MET A 1 -29.25 -14.41 17.78
C MET A 1 -28.26 -13.25 17.74
N ALA A 2 -28.32 -12.34 18.73
CA ALA A 2 -27.37 -11.24 18.85
C ALA A 2 -26.16 -11.78 19.62
N THR A 3 -25.06 -11.96 18.91
CA THR A 3 -23.78 -12.42 19.45
C THR A 3 -23.45 -11.54 20.64
N LYS A 4 -23.42 -12.17 21.81
CA LYS A 4 -23.09 -11.59 23.11
C LYS A 4 -21.67 -11.04 23.02
N LEU A 5 -21.52 -9.79 22.57
CA LEU A 5 -20.27 -9.04 22.52
C LEU A 5 -19.91 -8.57 23.94
N VAL A 6 -20.00 -9.48 24.92
CA VAL A 6 -19.29 -9.31 26.18
C VAL A 6 -17.88 -9.77 25.88
N LEU A 7 -17.14 -8.90 25.19
CA LEU A 7 -15.70 -8.87 25.29
C LEU A 7 -15.44 -8.80 26.79
N PHE A 8 -14.93 -9.90 27.33
CA PHE A 8 -14.43 -9.97 28.69
C PHE A 8 -13.23 -9.03 28.78
N VAL A 9 -13.51 -7.72 28.86
CA VAL A 9 -12.61 -6.77 29.48
C VAL A 9 -12.52 -7.25 30.91
N ARG A 10 -11.31 -7.51 31.41
CA ARG A 10 -11.10 -7.52 32.85
C ARG A 10 -11.29 -6.07 33.28
N MET A 11 -12.55 -5.67 33.48
CA MET A 11 -13.04 -4.29 33.62
C MET A 11 -12.68 -3.71 34.99
N GLY A 12 -11.48 -4.02 35.49
CA GLY A 12 -11.01 -3.69 36.82
C GLY A 12 -9.52 -3.33 36.94
N SER A 13 -8.72 -3.26 35.85
CA SER A 13 -7.32 -2.80 35.98
C SER A 13 -7.03 -1.43 35.35
N LEU A 14 -7.77 -1.01 34.33
CA LEU A 14 -7.53 0.28 33.67
C LEU A 14 -8.35 1.38 34.36
N THR A 15 -7.68 2.19 35.17
CA THR A 15 -8.30 3.32 35.88
C THR A 15 -8.17 4.61 35.08
N GLU A 16 -8.97 5.62 35.42
CA GLU A 16 -8.88 6.95 34.79
C GLU A 16 -7.50 7.59 35.00
N GLY A 17 -6.94 7.45 36.20
CA GLY A 17 -5.59 7.95 36.51
C GLY A 17 -4.50 7.23 35.70
N GLU A 18 -4.62 5.91 35.53
CA GLU A 18 -3.68 5.15 34.68
C GLU A 18 -3.79 5.59 33.21
N MET A 19 -5.00 5.80 32.68
CA MET A 19 -5.15 6.30 31.31
C MET A 19 -4.56 7.70 31.12
N ALA A 20 -4.71 8.58 32.12
CA ALA A 20 -4.09 9.90 32.08
C ALA A 20 -2.56 9.81 32.04
N GLN A 21 -1.96 8.88 32.80
CA GLN A 21 -0.52 8.63 32.75
C GLN A 21 -0.09 8.08 31.38
N ILE A 22 -0.82 7.10 30.85
CA ILE A 22 -0.55 6.52 29.53
C ILE A 22 -0.61 7.58 28.43
N ALA A 23 -1.58 8.49 28.49
CA ALA A 23 -1.71 9.58 27.51
C ALA A 23 -0.54 10.58 27.53
N GLY A 24 0.22 10.63 28.63
CA GLY A 24 1.46 11.42 28.74
C GLY A 24 2.71 10.71 28.22
N LEU A 25 2.63 9.41 27.91
CA LEU A 25 3.77 8.64 27.41
C LEU A 25 3.98 8.83 25.90
N GLN A 26 5.23 8.67 25.46
CA GLN A 26 5.52 8.50 24.04
C GLN A 26 4.99 7.17 23.53
N ARG A 27 4.68 7.09 22.23
CA ARG A 27 4.00 5.94 21.60
C ARG A 27 4.68 4.60 21.93
N ASP A 28 6.01 4.54 21.85
CA ASP A 28 6.78 3.31 22.07
C ASP A 28 6.64 2.74 23.49
N ALA A 29 6.32 3.59 24.47
CA ALA A 29 6.03 3.19 25.84
C ALA A 29 4.50 3.10 26.12
N GLY A 30 3.71 3.95 25.47
CA GLY A 30 2.26 4.04 25.66
C GLY A 30 1.51 2.82 25.12
N VAL A 31 1.87 2.35 23.92
CA VAL A 31 1.26 1.16 23.30
C VAL A 31 1.40 -0.07 24.19
N PRO A 32 2.61 -0.51 24.62
CA PRO A 32 2.74 -1.68 25.47
C PRO A 32 2.08 -1.47 26.84
N ARG A 33 2.19 -0.26 27.42
CA ARG A 33 1.58 0.05 28.72
C ARG A 33 0.06 -0.10 28.69
N LEU A 34 -0.61 0.50 27.70
CA LEU A 34 -2.06 0.31 27.50
C LEU A 34 -2.40 -1.16 27.24
N SER A 35 -1.56 -1.84 26.46
CA SER A 35 -1.79 -3.22 26.06
C SER A 35 -1.79 -4.20 27.22
N CYS A 36 -1.00 -3.95 28.28
CA CYS A 36 -1.01 -4.77 29.49
C CYS A 36 -2.36 -4.81 30.22
N HIS A 37 -3.27 -3.88 29.94
CA HIS A 37 -4.62 -3.84 30.53
C HIS A 37 -5.65 -4.68 29.79
N PHE A 38 -5.28 -5.28 28.65
CA PHE A 38 -6.18 -6.05 27.80
C PHE A 38 -5.70 -7.49 27.63
N SER A 39 -6.64 -8.43 27.61
CA SER A 39 -6.38 -9.78 27.13
C SER A 39 -6.42 -9.80 25.60
N TRP A 40 -5.29 -10.12 24.99
CA TRP A 40 -5.15 -10.21 23.53
C TRP A 40 -5.42 -11.64 23.06
N PRO A 41 -6.09 -11.82 21.91
CA PRO A 41 -6.24 -13.14 21.32
C PRO A 41 -4.87 -13.73 20.93
N GLU A 42 -4.83 -15.05 20.75
CA GLU A 42 -3.66 -15.78 20.28
C GLU A 42 -3.40 -15.45 18.79
N PHE A 43 -2.69 -14.36 18.55
CA PHE A 43 -2.21 -13.95 17.23
C PHE A 43 -0.69 -14.12 17.12
N SER A 44 -0.17 -14.04 15.87
CA SER A 44 1.26 -13.76 15.66
C SER A 44 1.62 -12.39 16.25
N ASP A 45 2.90 -12.19 16.56
CA ASP A 45 3.37 -10.97 17.22
C ASP A 45 3.06 -9.71 16.40
N GLU A 46 3.10 -9.79 15.06
CA GLU A 46 2.85 -8.67 14.18
C GLU A 46 1.36 -8.26 14.17
N ARG A 47 0.45 -9.24 14.10
CA ARG A 47 -1.00 -8.95 14.12
C ARG A 47 -1.44 -8.43 15.47
N ARG A 48 -0.88 -9.00 16.54
CA ARG A 48 -1.08 -8.53 17.90
C ARG A 48 -0.58 -7.09 18.05
N GLY A 49 0.62 -6.79 17.55
CA GLY A 49 1.18 -5.43 17.56
C GLY A 49 0.26 -4.44 16.83
N PHE A 50 -0.21 -4.77 15.63
CA PHE A 50 -1.12 -3.90 14.89
C PHE A 50 -2.47 -3.68 15.59
N HIS A 51 -3.04 -4.72 16.22
CA HIS A 51 -4.27 -4.59 17.03
C HIS A 51 -4.05 -3.67 18.23
N GLN A 52 -2.91 -3.81 18.93
CA GLN A 52 -2.52 -2.97 20.07
C GLN A 52 -2.37 -1.50 19.67
N GLU A 53 -1.68 -1.24 18.56
CA GLU A 53 -1.51 0.09 18.01
C GLU A 53 -2.84 0.73 17.63
N PHE A 54 -3.75 -0.02 17.00
CA PHE A 54 -5.07 0.49 16.66
C PHE A 54 -5.87 0.90 17.90
N VAL A 55 -5.84 0.08 18.95
CA VAL A 55 -6.50 0.40 20.22
C VAL A 55 -5.91 1.67 20.85
N TYR A 56 -4.59 1.81 20.81
CA TYR A 56 -3.88 2.99 21.30
C TYR A 56 -4.25 4.25 20.49
N ASP A 57 -4.23 4.19 19.16
CA ASP A 57 -4.55 5.31 18.28
C ASP A 57 -5.96 5.85 18.56
N VAL A 58 -6.95 4.97 18.77
CA VAL A 58 -8.32 5.37 19.11
C VAL A 58 -8.41 6.00 20.50
N ALA A 59 -7.69 5.46 21.49
CA ALA A 59 -7.65 6.03 22.83
C ALA A 59 -7.00 7.43 22.83
N MET A 60 -5.89 7.59 22.14
CA MET A 60 -5.17 8.87 22.05
C MET A 60 -5.96 9.91 21.25
N PHE A 61 -6.68 9.48 20.21
CA PHE A 61 -7.63 10.35 19.52
C PHE A 61 -8.69 10.89 20.50
N ALA A 62 -9.34 10.01 21.27
CA ALA A 62 -10.37 10.40 22.23
C ALA A 62 -9.81 11.36 23.30
N ALA A 63 -8.62 11.07 23.83
CA ALA A 63 -7.95 11.94 24.79
C ALA A 63 -7.62 13.32 24.18
N GLY A 64 -7.10 13.35 22.94
CA GLY A 64 -6.79 14.58 22.21
C GLY A 64 -8.01 15.40 21.79
N ARG A 65 -9.21 14.82 21.83
CA ARG A 65 -10.49 15.53 21.66
C ARG A 65 -11.13 15.96 22.98
N GLY A 66 -10.46 15.74 24.11
CA GLY A 66 -10.97 16.16 25.43
C GLY A 66 -12.11 15.28 25.96
N PHE A 67 -12.17 14.01 25.56
CA PHE A 67 -13.13 13.07 26.14
C PHE A 67 -12.80 12.86 27.62
N THR A 68 -13.81 12.60 28.45
CA THR A 68 -13.56 12.18 29.84
C THR A 68 -12.75 10.89 29.85
N TRP A 69 -11.90 10.69 30.85
CA TRP A 69 -11.07 9.47 30.95
C TRP A 69 -11.89 8.19 30.89
N THR A 70 -13.08 8.17 31.49
CA THR A 70 -14.04 7.06 31.35
C THR A 70 -14.39 6.77 29.89
N ASN A 71 -14.65 7.80 29.09
CA ASN A 71 -14.99 7.67 27.67
C ASN A 71 -13.76 7.32 26.81
N VAL A 72 -12.56 7.76 27.20
CA VAL A 72 -11.30 7.34 26.57
C VAL A 72 -11.09 5.83 26.77
N ILE A 73 -11.26 5.33 28.00
CA ILE A 73 -11.20 3.88 28.31
C ILE A 73 -12.22 3.11 27.47
N ARG A 74 -13.46 3.60 27.40
CA ARG A 74 -14.52 2.99 26.61
C ARG A 74 -14.22 3.00 25.10
N ALA A 75 -13.60 4.05 24.57
CA ALA A 75 -13.16 4.11 23.18
C ALA A 75 -12.08 3.05 22.88
N ALA A 76 -11.13 2.84 23.80
CA ALA A 76 -10.13 1.79 23.69
C ALA A 76 -10.77 0.38 23.70
N VAL A 77 -11.72 0.16 24.62
CA VAL A 77 -12.50 -1.09 24.69
C VAL A 77 -13.27 -1.34 23.39
N LEU A 78 -13.95 -0.31 22.87
CA LEU A 78 -14.65 -0.37 21.60
C LEU A 78 -13.70 -0.74 20.46
N ALA A 79 -12.56 -0.04 20.35
CA ALA A 79 -11.56 -0.31 19.31
C ALA A 79 -11.08 -1.76 19.35
N LYS A 80 -10.81 -2.28 20.54
CA LYS A 80 -10.41 -3.68 20.72
C LYS A 80 -11.48 -4.64 20.18
N GLY A 81 -12.74 -4.32 20.42
CA GLY A 81 -13.89 -5.14 20.04
C GLY A 81 -14.25 -5.14 18.56
N ILE A 82 -14.12 -3.99 17.91
CA ILE A 82 -14.45 -3.86 16.49
C ILE A 82 -13.36 -4.44 15.60
N PHE A 83 -12.10 -4.48 16.05
CA PHE A 83 -10.95 -4.86 15.22
C PHE A 83 -11.12 -6.18 14.47
N LEU A 84 -11.60 -7.24 15.15
CA LEU A 84 -11.81 -8.55 14.51
C LEU A 84 -13.01 -8.59 13.58
N GLN A 85 -13.93 -7.66 13.74
CA GLN A 85 -15.11 -7.52 12.89
C GLN A 85 -14.80 -6.69 11.63
N LEU A 86 -13.58 -6.14 11.52
CA LEU A 86 -13.08 -5.48 10.32
C LEU A 86 -12.68 -6.47 9.21
N ASP A 87 -12.76 -7.77 9.46
CA ASP A 87 -12.55 -8.76 8.40
C ASP A 87 -13.60 -8.61 7.29
N GLY A 88 -13.16 -8.62 6.03
CA GLY A 88 -14.04 -8.36 4.89
C GLY A 88 -14.68 -6.96 4.93
N LEU A 89 -13.88 -5.93 5.24
CA LEU A 89 -14.35 -4.55 5.42
C LEU A 89 -15.09 -3.98 4.19
N HIS A 90 -16.40 -3.78 4.32
CA HIS A 90 -17.23 -2.99 3.41
C HIS A 90 -17.76 -1.74 4.13
N VAL A 91 -17.76 -0.57 3.47
CA VAL A 91 -18.11 0.72 4.11
C VAL A 91 -19.48 0.69 4.81
N PRO A 92 -20.57 0.17 4.21
CA PRO A 92 -21.88 0.18 4.88
C PRO A 92 -21.90 -0.69 6.14
N ARG A 93 -21.22 -1.83 6.11
CA ARG A 93 -21.09 -2.75 7.25
C ARG A 93 -20.23 -2.14 8.37
N LEU A 94 -19.19 -1.39 8.01
CA LEU A 94 -18.38 -0.65 8.97
C LEU A 94 -19.23 0.41 9.69
N LEU A 95 -20.02 1.19 8.94
CA LEU A 95 -20.87 2.23 9.53
C LEU A 95 -21.92 1.64 10.48
N SER A 96 -22.57 0.53 10.11
CA SER A 96 -23.52 -0.14 11.02
C SER A 96 -22.81 -0.65 12.28
N LEU A 97 -21.67 -1.32 12.12
CA LEU A 97 -20.86 -1.83 13.23
C LEU A 97 -20.44 -0.71 14.20
N LEU A 98 -19.96 0.41 13.66
CA LEU A 98 -19.54 1.56 14.47
C LEU A 98 -20.72 2.19 15.20
N THR A 99 -21.86 2.33 14.53
CA THR A 99 -23.07 2.90 15.13
C THR A 99 -23.54 2.07 16.32
N ASP A 100 -23.63 0.74 16.14
CA ASP A 100 -24.02 -0.20 17.20
C ASP A 100 -23.01 -0.16 18.36
N ALA A 101 -21.72 -0.31 18.05
CA ALA A 101 -20.66 -0.33 19.06
C ALA A 101 -20.56 0.98 19.85
N LEU A 102 -20.73 2.14 19.21
CA LEU A 102 -20.72 3.44 19.87
C LEU A 102 -21.94 3.63 20.78
N SER A 103 -23.10 3.10 20.37
CA SER A 103 -24.31 3.16 21.18
C SER A 103 -24.19 2.32 22.46
N GLU A 104 -23.56 1.15 22.37
CA GLU A 104 -23.38 0.22 23.50
C GLU A 104 -22.22 0.61 24.41
N CYS A 105 -21.05 0.90 23.84
CA CYS A 105 -19.82 1.06 24.62
C CYS A 105 -19.62 2.49 25.12
N VAL A 106 -20.16 3.50 24.42
CA VAL A 106 -19.95 4.92 24.78
C VAL A 106 -21.25 5.75 24.74
N PRO A 107 -22.27 5.36 25.52
CA PRO A 107 -23.61 5.98 25.46
C PRO A 107 -23.63 7.43 25.94
N SER A 108 -22.66 7.86 26.76
CA SER A 108 -22.56 9.19 27.36
C SER A 108 -21.82 10.23 26.52
N LEU A 109 -21.41 9.92 25.28
CA LEU A 109 -20.77 10.91 24.42
C LEU A 109 -21.75 11.95 23.91
N SER A 110 -21.28 13.21 23.87
CA SER A 110 -21.96 14.29 23.16
C SER A 110 -22.12 13.95 21.67
N PRO A 111 -23.14 14.47 20.98
CA PRO A 111 -23.33 14.23 19.55
C PRO A 111 -22.10 14.59 18.71
N VAL A 112 -21.42 15.69 19.05
CA VAL A 112 -20.20 16.15 18.38
C VAL A 112 -19.07 15.14 18.54
N HIS A 113 -18.75 14.72 19.77
CA HIS A 113 -17.70 13.73 20.01
C HIS A 113 -18.01 12.38 19.36
N ARG A 114 -19.30 12.01 19.32
CA ARG A 114 -19.74 10.77 18.67
C ARG A 114 -19.52 10.83 17.16
N GLN A 115 -19.80 11.97 16.53
CA GLN A 115 -19.52 12.21 15.11
C GLN A 115 -18.01 12.18 14.83
N GLU A 116 -17.21 12.89 15.62
CA GLU A 116 -15.75 12.94 15.44
C GLU A 116 -15.11 11.56 15.55
N LEU A 117 -15.50 10.77 16.57
CA LEU A 117 -14.99 9.41 16.74
C LEU A 117 -15.44 8.48 15.59
N THR A 118 -16.69 8.61 15.13
CA THR A 118 -17.19 7.86 13.97
C THR A 118 -16.39 8.19 12.71
N GLN A 119 -16.14 9.48 12.46
CA GLN A 119 -15.36 9.93 11.31
C GLN A 119 -13.93 9.41 11.38
N PHE A 120 -13.25 9.57 12.53
CA PHE A 120 -11.89 9.06 12.72
C PHE A 120 -11.77 7.56 12.49
N LEU A 121 -12.70 6.77 13.05
CA LEU A 121 -12.70 5.32 12.88
C LEU A 121 -12.96 4.94 11.42
N THR A 122 -13.89 5.63 10.75
CA THR A 122 -14.19 5.39 9.34
C THR A 122 -12.98 5.71 8.47
N ASP A 123 -12.38 6.88 8.63
CA ASP A 123 -11.20 7.32 7.87
C ASP A 123 -10.01 6.39 8.11
N THR A 124 -9.74 6.02 9.37
CA THR A 124 -8.65 5.11 9.73
C THR A 124 -8.83 3.74 9.08
N CYS A 125 -10.03 3.16 9.18
CA CYS A 125 -10.31 1.84 8.62
C CYS A 125 -10.36 1.84 7.08
N VAL A 126 -10.85 2.92 6.46
CA VAL A 126 -10.93 3.05 5.00
C VAL A 126 -9.54 3.30 4.41
N THR A 127 -8.78 4.27 4.93
CA THR A 127 -7.44 4.59 4.43
C THR A 127 -6.49 3.42 4.57
N ARG A 128 -6.57 2.66 5.68
CA ARG A 128 -5.73 1.49 5.93
C ARG A 128 -6.43 0.17 5.58
N ARG A 129 -7.48 0.18 4.74
CA ARG A 129 -8.30 -1.01 4.46
C ARG A 129 -7.48 -2.24 4.07
N ARG A 130 -6.53 -2.09 3.15
CA ARG A 130 -5.70 -3.22 2.67
C ARG A 130 -4.85 -3.82 3.81
N LEU A 131 -4.38 -2.97 4.72
CA LEU A 131 -3.60 -3.38 5.88
C LEU A 131 -4.49 -4.13 6.89
N PHE A 132 -5.65 -3.57 7.23
CA PHE A 132 -6.64 -4.25 8.07
C PHE A 132 -7.06 -5.59 7.45
N GLN A 133 -7.32 -5.63 6.15
CA GLN A 133 -7.62 -6.88 5.45
C GLN A 133 -6.48 -7.89 5.58
N ALA A 134 -5.23 -7.51 5.29
CA ALA A 134 -4.08 -8.42 5.39
C ALA A 134 -3.84 -8.96 6.81
N VAL A 135 -3.97 -8.08 7.81
CA VAL A 135 -3.73 -8.41 9.22
C VAL A 135 -4.88 -9.22 9.81
N VAL A 136 -6.13 -8.81 9.60
CA VAL A 136 -7.31 -9.43 10.23
C VAL A 136 -7.67 -10.76 9.54
N SER A 137 -7.68 -10.83 8.21
CA SER A 137 -7.94 -12.09 7.48
C SER A 137 -6.82 -13.11 7.64
N GLY A 138 -5.66 -12.64 8.09
CA GLY A 138 -4.46 -13.46 8.19
C GLY A 138 -3.81 -13.86 6.88
N ALA A 139 -4.20 -13.22 5.79
CA ALA A 139 -3.54 -13.32 4.50
C ALA A 139 -2.09 -12.78 4.51
N ALA A 140 -1.61 -12.17 5.60
CA ALA A 140 -0.17 -11.96 5.81
C ALA A 140 0.64 -13.28 5.83
N ASN A 141 -0.02 -14.43 6.05
CA ASN A 141 0.57 -15.76 5.93
C ASN A 141 0.51 -16.31 4.50
N LEU A 142 0.07 -15.54 3.50
CA LEU A 142 0.34 -15.87 2.10
C LEU A 142 1.85 -16.00 2.01
N SER A 143 2.32 -17.21 1.67
CA SER A 143 3.71 -17.49 1.39
C SER A 143 4.24 -16.33 0.56
N VAL A 144 5.01 -15.43 1.19
CA VAL A 144 5.81 -14.47 0.45
C VAL A 144 6.71 -15.37 -0.34
N THR A 145 6.36 -15.61 -1.60
CA THR A 145 7.22 -16.32 -2.53
C THR A 145 8.41 -15.39 -2.63
N GLN A 146 9.41 -15.62 -1.79
CA GLN A 146 10.63 -14.86 -1.74
C GLN A 146 11.38 -15.27 -3.00
N LEU A 147 10.97 -14.66 -4.11
CA LEU A 147 11.54 -14.91 -5.41
C LEU A 147 12.93 -14.30 -5.34
N HIS A 148 13.93 -15.16 -5.15
CA HIS A 148 15.32 -14.77 -5.23
C HIS A 148 15.60 -14.45 -6.70
N LEU A 149 15.30 -13.21 -7.09
CA LEU A 149 15.64 -12.71 -8.41
C LEU A 149 17.09 -12.30 -8.35
N GLU A 150 17.97 -13.11 -8.93
CA GLU A 150 19.35 -12.70 -9.18
C GLU A 150 19.31 -11.57 -10.22
N LEU A 151 19.47 -10.33 -9.74
CA LEU A 151 19.62 -9.19 -10.62
C LEU A 151 21.03 -9.24 -11.22
N GLN A 152 21.14 -9.58 -12.50
CA GLN A 152 22.37 -9.36 -13.23
C GLN A 152 22.65 -7.86 -13.25
N LEU A 153 23.79 -7.48 -12.69
CA LEU A 153 24.28 -6.11 -12.80
C LEU A 153 24.55 -5.82 -14.29
N PRO A 154 24.20 -4.63 -14.78
CA PRO A 154 24.62 -4.21 -16.11
C PRO A 154 26.15 -4.34 -16.21
N PRO A 155 26.68 -4.75 -17.36
CA PRO A 155 28.12 -4.88 -17.54
C PRO A 155 28.77 -3.53 -17.22
N THR A 156 29.94 -3.58 -16.56
CA THR A 156 30.69 -2.38 -16.26
C THR A 156 31.01 -1.66 -17.57
N PRO A 157 30.65 -0.37 -17.71
CA PRO A 157 30.94 0.36 -18.93
C PRO A 157 32.45 0.42 -19.16
N CYS A 158 32.86 0.38 -20.42
CA CYS A 158 34.26 0.56 -20.79
C CYS A 158 34.78 1.91 -20.28
N PRO A 159 36.09 2.02 -19.96
CA PRO A 159 36.70 3.29 -19.60
C PRO A 159 36.40 4.38 -20.63
N LEU A 160 36.19 5.61 -20.17
CA LEU A 160 35.86 6.75 -21.05
C LEU A 160 36.93 6.98 -22.13
N ALA A 161 38.19 6.63 -21.88
CA ALA A 161 39.29 6.71 -22.85
C ALA A 161 39.11 5.79 -24.08
N GLN A 162 38.20 4.82 -24.01
CA GLN A 162 37.82 3.95 -25.12
C GLN A 162 36.54 4.44 -25.83
N GLY A 163 35.94 5.52 -25.34
CA GLY A 163 34.81 6.17 -26.00
C GLY A 163 35.27 6.93 -27.24
N THR A 164 34.43 6.92 -28.28
CA THR A 164 34.58 7.80 -29.43
C THR A 164 34.03 9.17 -29.08
N ASP A 165 34.72 10.24 -29.52
CA ASP A 165 34.17 11.59 -29.39
C ASP A 165 32.83 11.69 -30.13
N VAL A 166 31.91 12.48 -29.58
CA VAL A 166 30.55 12.60 -30.14
C VAL A 166 30.57 13.11 -31.57
N HIS A 167 31.42 14.08 -31.90
CA HIS A 167 31.50 14.62 -33.26
C HIS A 167 32.16 13.64 -34.23
N GLU A 168 33.15 12.88 -33.77
CA GLU A 168 33.81 11.86 -34.58
C GLU A 168 32.85 10.69 -34.88
N TRP A 169 32.05 10.27 -33.90
CA TRP A 169 31.01 9.27 -34.08
C TRP A 169 29.91 9.73 -35.05
N GLU A 170 29.43 10.97 -34.91
CA GLU A 170 28.43 11.55 -35.81
C GLU A 170 28.93 11.61 -37.26
N HIS A 171 30.19 12.04 -37.45
CA HIS A 171 30.79 12.10 -38.78
C HIS A 171 30.93 10.71 -39.41
N GLN A 172 31.43 9.72 -38.66
CA GLN A 172 31.53 8.33 -39.14
C GLN A 172 30.16 7.74 -39.47
N HIS A 173 29.13 8.04 -38.67
CA HIS A 173 27.77 7.58 -38.92
C HIS A 173 27.18 8.20 -40.18
N GLN A 174 27.35 9.51 -40.39
CA GLN A 174 26.93 10.20 -41.62
C GLN A 174 27.66 9.66 -42.84
N GLN A 175 28.97 9.41 -42.74
CA GLN A 175 29.77 8.87 -43.82
C GLN A 175 29.35 7.45 -44.19
N ALA A 176 29.07 6.59 -43.21
CA ALA A 176 28.58 5.23 -43.42
C ALA A 176 27.17 5.19 -44.04
N GLN A 177 26.29 6.14 -43.66
CA GLN A 177 24.98 6.29 -44.28
C GLN A 177 25.11 6.71 -45.75
N LEU A 178 25.96 7.71 -46.04
CA LEU A 178 26.19 8.17 -47.41
C LEU A 178 26.81 7.09 -48.28
N SER A 179 27.78 6.31 -47.76
CA SER A 179 28.39 5.20 -48.50
C SER A 179 27.39 4.08 -48.77
N SER A 180 26.53 3.74 -47.79
CA SER A 180 25.47 2.74 -47.98
C SER A 180 24.44 3.17 -49.03
N ILE A 181 24.08 4.46 -49.06
CA ILE A 181 23.16 5.02 -50.07
C ILE A 181 23.79 4.98 -51.47
N LEU A 182 25.09 5.29 -51.58
CA LEU A 182 25.81 5.27 -52.86
C LEU A 182 26.03 3.85 -53.39
N GLU A 183 26.34 2.88 -52.52
CA GLU A 183 26.46 1.47 -52.89
C GLU A 183 25.11 0.84 -53.28
N GLY A 184 24.01 1.27 -52.66
CA GLY A 184 22.64 0.91 -53.07
C GLY A 184 22.20 1.56 -54.39
N GLY A 185 22.61 2.82 -54.64
CA GLY A 185 22.29 3.56 -55.87
C GLY A 185 23.03 3.09 -57.12
N GLY A 186 24.25 2.55 -56.98
CA GLY A 186 25.04 2.02 -58.11
C GLY A 186 24.46 0.75 -58.74
N ALA A 187 23.66 -0.02 -57.99
CA ALA A 187 23.01 -1.23 -58.48
C ALA A 187 21.76 -0.94 -59.36
N GLU A 188 21.02 0.13 -59.07
CA GLU A 188 19.83 0.51 -59.85
C GLU A 188 20.17 1.19 -61.19
N GLU A 189 21.26 1.96 -61.27
CA GLU A 189 21.64 2.64 -62.51
C GLU A 189 22.25 1.69 -63.56
N SER A 190 22.96 0.64 -63.10
CA SER A 190 23.51 -0.41 -63.97
C SER A 190 22.42 -1.28 -64.63
N GLN A 191 21.23 -1.41 -64.02
CA GLN A 191 20.10 -2.16 -64.62
C GLN A 191 19.30 -1.36 -65.65
N LYS A 192 19.34 -0.02 -65.63
CA LYS A 192 18.67 0.83 -66.62
C LYS A 192 19.41 0.85 -67.97
N TRP A 193 20.74 0.82 -67.97
CA TRP A 193 21.53 0.79 -69.21
C TRP A 193 21.42 -0.55 -69.97
N VAL A 194 21.22 -1.67 -69.27
CA VAL A 194 21.08 -3.00 -69.89
C VAL A 194 19.70 -3.20 -70.55
N LYS A 195 18.63 -2.58 -70.06
CA LYS A 195 17.26 -2.74 -70.61
C LYS A 195 16.93 -1.83 -71.80
N GLY A 196 17.74 -0.82 -72.11
CA GLY A 196 17.48 0.14 -73.18
C GLY A 196 17.81 -0.33 -74.61
N HIS A 197 18.53 -1.44 -74.78
CA HIS A 197 19.08 -1.83 -76.09
C HIS A 197 18.52 -3.12 -76.71
N SER A 198 17.51 -3.76 -76.11
CA SER A 198 16.98 -5.04 -76.63
C SER A 198 15.48 -5.00 -76.83
N GLY A 199 15.03 -4.34 -77.89
CA GLY A 199 13.62 -4.21 -78.23
C GLY A 199 13.36 -3.81 -79.67
N GLY A 200 13.99 -4.48 -80.63
CA GLY A 200 13.70 -4.30 -82.05
C GLY A 200 13.76 -5.63 -82.79
N GLY A 201 12.61 -6.18 -83.15
CA GLY A 201 12.60 -7.29 -84.09
C GLY A 201 11.35 -8.18 -84.07
N GLN A 202 10.45 -7.87 -85.01
CA GLN A 202 9.63 -8.81 -85.79
C GLN A 202 8.39 -9.38 -85.09
N SER A 203 7.19 -8.86 -85.36
CA SER A 203 6.37 -8.86 -86.60
C SER A 203 5.43 -10.09 -86.64
N PRO A 204 4.11 -9.90 -86.88
CA PRO A 204 3.09 -10.93 -86.74
C PRO A 204 2.75 -11.58 -88.09
N ARG A 205 2.32 -12.84 -88.07
CA ARG A 205 1.52 -13.56 -89.09
C ARG A 205 1.41 -15.03 -88.66
N ARG A 206 0.34 -15.77 -88.85
CA ARG A 206 -1.06 -15.53 -89.20
C ARG A 206 -1.78 -16.85 -88.93
#